data_AF-A0A061HNE5-F1
#
_entry.id   AF-A0A061HNE5-F1
#
_cell.length_a   1.000
_cell.length_b   1.000
_cell.length_c   1.000
_cell.angle_alpha   90.00
_cell.angle_beta   90.00
_cell.angle_gamma   90.00
#
_symmetry.space_group_name_H-M   'P 1'
#
loop_
_entity.id
_entity.type
_entity.pdbx_description
1 polymer ?
#
loop_
_entity_poly.entity_id
_entity_poly.type
_entity_poly.pdbx_seq_one_letter_code
_entity_poly.pdbx_strand_id
1 'polypeptide(L)'
;MRFSNKAIIFESASIFVATLAASTTGHIEEMEKSFQCDNRFVEPNEFSIELYEAKLLLFSGRMHPVDARKVKVLVDDQEDRRTILYDDQRPTSYYFYKLDSTATTEYNGQDILNVHLALVLDDIGRLSAMAIRKISRQRGRESLDRNWALPSFSLCSINF
;
A
#
# COMPACT_ATOMS: atom_id res chain seq x y z
N MET A 1 54.98 26.83 10.89
CA MET A 1 53.76 26.49 10.11
C MET A 1 54.05 26.67 8.63
N ARG A 2 54.11 25.58 7.86
CA ARG A 2 53.81 25.55 6.42
C ARG A 2 53.27 24.15 6.10
N PHE A 3 51.95 24.06 6.00
CA PHE A 3 51.23 22.84 5.64
C PHE A 3 51.45 22.54 4.16
N SER A 4 51.93 21.34 3.86
CA SER A 4 52.05 20.87 2.48
C SER A 4 50.69 20.44 1.94
N ASN A 5 50.35 21.03 0.80
CA ASN A 5 49.10 20.91 0.08
C ASN A 5 48.99 19.53 -0.59
N LYS A 6 48.35 18.57 0.07
CA LYS A 6 47.85 17.35 -0.58
C LYS A 6 46.33 17.46 -0.67
N ALA A 7 45.85 17.93 -1.81
CA ALA A 7 44.45 17.82 -2.16
C ALA A 7 44.14 16.34 -2.42
N ILE A 8 43.41 15.71 -1.51
CA ILE A 8 42.82 14.39 -1.73
C ILE A 8 41.45 14.67 -2.34
N ILE A 9 41.34 14.50 -3.65
CA ILE A 9 40.06 14.50 -4.35
C ILE A 9 39.46 13.11 -4.08
N PHE A 10 38.52 13.05 -3.14
CA PHE A 10 37.59 11.92 -3.10
C PHE A 10 36.65 12.08 -4.30
N GLU A 11 37.02 11.48 -5.43
CA GLU A 11 36.03 11.15 -6.45
C GLU A 11 35.12 10.09 -5.83
N SER A 12 34.05 10.55 -5.17
CA SER A 12 32.90 9.72 -4.90
C SER A 12 32.35 9.30 -6.26
N ALA A 13 32.80 8.15 -6.76
CA ALA A 13 32.03 7.38 -7.70
C ALA A 13 30.69 7.13 -7.01
N SER A 14 29.73 8.01 -7.30
CA SER A 14 28.34 7.88 -6.92
C SER A 14 27.85 6.69 -7.73
N ILE A 15 28.16 5.48 -7.26
CA ILE A 15 27.46 4.29 -7.68
C ILE A 15 26.05 4.57 -7.20
N PHE A 16 25.20 5.00 -8.13
CA PHE A 16 23.76 4.93 -7.98
C PHE A 16 23.43 3.45 -7.76
N VAL A 17 23.57 3.00 -6.52
CA VAL A 17 22.87 1.81 -6.06
C VAL A 17 21.43 2.28 -6.02
N ALA A 18 20.73 2.06 -7.14
CA ALA A 18 19.28 2.02 -7.12
C ALA A 18 18.92 0.86 -6.20
N THR A 19 18.78 1.15 -4.90
CA THR A 19 18.03 0.31 -3.99
C THR A 19 16.63 0.24 -4.58
N LEU A 20 16.34 -0.83 -5.31
CA LEU A 20 15.00 -1.20 -5.74
C LEU A 20 14.22 -1.59 -4.48
N ALA A 21 13.83 -0.59 -3.69
CA ALA A 21 12.62 -0.67 -2.89
C ALA A 21 11.43 -0.78 -3.86
N ALA A 22 10.29 -1.32 -3.40
CA ALA A 22 9.10 -1.46 -4.21
C ALA A 22 8.85 -0.23 -5.08
N SER A 23 8.66 -0.45 -6.38
CA SER A 23 8.65 0.64 -7.35
C SER A 23 7.40 1.49 -7.16
N THR A 24 7.57 2.80 -7.23
CA THR A 24 6.46 3.73 -7.38
C THR A 24 6.35 4.15 -8.84
N THR A 25 5.17 4.63 -9.25
CA THR A 25 4.94 5.21 -10.58
C THR A 25 4.14 6.50 -10.45
N GLY A 26 4.18 7.36 -11.47
CA GLY A 26 3.39 8.60 -11.45
C GLY A 26 1.90 8.32 -11.63
N HIS A 27 1.03 9.16 -11.05
CA HIS A 27 -0.42 9.03 -11.21
C HIS A 27 -0.85 9.12 -12.69
N ILE A 28 -1.77 8.23 -13.05
CA ILE A 28 -2.55 8.24 -14.29
C ILE A 28 -4.03 8.49 -14.00
N GLU A 29 -4.86 8.50 -15.04
CA GLU A 29 -6.32 8.62 -14.91
C GLU A 29 -6.90 7.52 -14.01
N GLU A 30 -7.85 7.88 -13.15
CA GLU A 30 -8.39 6.95 -12.13
C GLU A 30 -9.04 5.71 -12.75
N MET A 31 -9.67 5.89 -13.90
CA MET A 31 -10.34 4.82 -14.64
C MET A 31 -9.38 3.93 -15.44
N GLU A 32 -8.07 4.22 -15.41
CA GLU A 32 -7.02 3.40 -16.01
C GLU A 32 -6.24 2.60 -14.95
N LYS A 33 -6.52 2.82 -13.66
CA LYS A 33 -5.81 2.14 -12.57
C LYS A 33 -6.38 0.75 -12.33
N SER A 34 -5.53 -0.26 -12.47
CA SER A 34 -5.87 -1.64 -12.12
C SER A 34 -4.88 -2.18 -11.10
N PHE A 35 -5.35 -3.12 -10.27
CA PHE A 35 -4.57 -3.67 -9.18
C PHE A 35 -4.63 -5.20 -9.17
N GLN A 36 -3.48 -5.83 -8.99
CA GLN A 36 -3.35 -7.26 -8.74
C GLN A 36 -3.14 -7.47 -7.23
N CYS A 37 -4.18 -7.93 -6.56
CA CYS A 37 -4.21 -8.24 -5.13
C CYS A 37 -4.15 -9.77 -4.95
N ASP A 38 -2.99 -10.29 -4.53
CA ASP A 38 -2.69 -11.73 -4.57
C ASP A 38 -3.00 -12.32 -5.97
N ASN A 39 -3.96 -13.25 -6.06
CA ASN A 39 -4.39 -13.89 -7.30
C ASN A 39 -5.65 -13.25 -7.89
N ARG A 40 -6.11 -12.11 -7.37
CA ARG A 40 -7.27 -11.37 -7.85
C ARG A 40 -6.84 -10.12 -8.58
N PHE A 41 -7.27 -10.00 -9.83
CA PHE A 41 -7.23 -8.75 -10.57
C PHE A 41 -8.44 -7.91 -10.19
N VAL A 42 -8.23 -6.61 -9.96
CA VAL A 42 -9.26 -5.65 -9.56
C VAL A 42 -9.26 -4.50 -10.54
N GLU A 43 -10.33 -4.41 -11.32
CA GLU A 43 -10.53 -3.41 -12.37
C GLU A 43 -11.26 -2.15 -11.86
N PRO A 44 -11.13 -1.00 -12.55
CA PRO A 44 -11.80 0.24 -12.19
C PRO A 44 -13.31 0.13 -11.98
N ASN A 45 -13.99 -0.69 -12.78
CA ASN A 45 -15.43 -0.94 -12.68
C ASN A 45 -15.83 -1.57 -11.32
N GLU A 46 -14.95 -2.29 -10.64
CA GLU A 46 -15.21 -2.96 -9.36
C GLU A 46 -15.12 -2.03 -8.15
N PHE A 47 -14.51 -0.85 -8.30
CA PHE A 47 -14.32 0.10 -7.18
C PHE A 47 -14.67 1.55 -7.49
N SER A 48 -15.09 1.88 -8.72
CA SER A 48 -15.36 3.25 -9.14
C SER A 48 -16.42 3.97 -8.30
N ILE A 49 -17.48 3.25 -7.88
CA ILE A 49 -18.56 3.79 -7.04
C ILE A 49 -18.01 4.11 -5.64
N GLU A 50 -17.32 3.15 -5.04
CA GLU A 50 -16.69 3.28 -3.74
C GLU A 50 -15.59 4.34 -3.72
N LEU A 51 -14.86 4.53 -4.84
CA LEU A 51 -13.88 5.60 -4.99
C LEU A 51 -14.56 6.97 -4.93
N TYR A 52 -15.72 7.12 -5.57
CA TYR A 52 -16.51 8.35 -5.48
C TYR A 52 -16.97 8.61 -4.04
N GLU A 53 -17.48 7.59 -3.35
CA GLU A 53 -17.86 7.69 -1.93
C GLU A 53 -16.68 8.03 -1.02
N ALA A 54 -15.53 7.39 -1.23
CA ALA A 54 -14.30 7.65 -0.49
C ALA A 54 -13.87 9.12 -0.63
N LYS A 55 -13.92 9.67 -1.85
CA LYS A 55 -13.63 11.10 -2.10
C LYS A 55 -14.59 12.01 -1.35
N LEU A 56 -15.89 11.71 -1.33
CA LEU A 56 -16.87 12.50 -0.56
C LEU A 56 -16.57 12.49 0.95
N LEU A 57 -16.19 11.33 1.50
CA LEU A 57 -15.82 11.23 2.91
C LEU A 57 -14.51 11.94 3.24
N LEU A 58 -13.53 11.87 2.34
CA LEU A 58 -12.26 12.59 2.47
C LEU A 58 -12.50 14.10 2.50
N PHE A 59 -13.20 14.65 1.52
CA PHE A 59 -13.44 16.10 1.42
C PHE A 59 -14.41 16.64 2.48
N SER A 60 -15.24 15.78 3.07
CA SER A 60 -16.04 16.15 4.25
C SER A 60 -15.30 16.03 5.58
N GLY A 61 -14.01 15.64 5.57
CA GLY A 61 -13.19 15.50 6.77
C GLY A 61 -13.57 14.30 7.65
N ARG A 62 -14.28 13.31 7.08
CA ARG A 62 -14.78 12.13 7.81
C ARG A 62 -13.83 10.93 7.75
N MET A 63 -12.69 11.06 7.08
CA MET A 63 -11.64 10.06 7.05
C MET A 63 -10.46 10.47 7.92
N HIS A 64 -9.85 9.50 8.59
CA HIS A 64 -8.67 9.74 9.40
C HIS A 64 -7.39 9.62 8.58
N PRO A 65 -6.50 10.61 8.62
CA PRO A 65 -5.23 10.55 7.90
C PRO A 65 -4.29 9.52 8.55
N VAL A 66 -3.54 8.85 7.70
CA VAL A 66 -2.38 8.03 8.03
C VAL A 66 -1.14 8.76 7.53
N ASP A 67 -0.20 9.02 8.44
CA ASP A 67 1.08 9.67 8.10
C ASP A 67 1.78 8.92 6.95
N ALA A 68 2.22 9.66 5.93
CA ALA A 68 2.86 9.09 4.76
C ALA A 68 4.07 8.20 5.11
N ARG A 69 4.79 8.50 6.20
CA ARG A 69 5.91 7.68 6.68
C ARG A 69 5.48 6.26 7.04
N LYS A 70 4.26 6.07 7.57
CA LYS A 70 3.73 4.73 7.90
C LYS A 70 3.41 3.91 6.66
N VAL A 71 2.92 4.56 5.61
CA VAL A 71 2.66 3.91 4.32
C VAL A 71 3.97 3.59 3.62
N LYS A 72 4.97 4.49 3.68
CA LYS A 72 6.30 4.24 3.14
C LYS A 72 6.98 3.00 3.74
N VAL A 73 6.74 2.68 5.01
CA VAL A 73 7.21 1.42 5.61
C VAL A 73 6.63 0.18 4.92
N LEU A 74 5.41 0.26 4.36
CA LEU A 74 4.82 -0.83 3.57
C LEU A 74 5.44 -0.95 2.16
N VAL A 75 6.20 0.06 1.74
CA VAL A 75 6.84 0.17 0.41
C VAL A 75 8.35 -0.08 0.50
N ASP A 76 8.94 -0.01 1.69
CA ASP A 76 10.39 -0.11 1.93
C ASP A 76 10.91 -1.57 1.95
N ASP A 77 10.14 -2.52 1.43
CA ASP A 77 10.62 -3.89 1.22
C ASP A 77 11.56 -3.90 -0.01
N GLN A 78 12.85 -4.06 0.24
CA GLN A 78 13.90 -4.07 -0.79
C GLN A 78 13.90 -5.34 -1.66
N GLU A 79 13.18 -6.39 -1.24
CA GLU A 79 13.01 -7.59 -2.04
C GLU A 79 11.75 -7.53 -2.92
N ASP A 80 10.82 -6.61 -2.64
CA ASP A 80 9.62 -6.42 -3.45
C ASP A 80 9.94 -5.60 -4.69
N ARG A 81 9.91 -6.25 -5.87
CA ARG A 81 10.17 -5.60 -7.16
C ARG A 81 8.90 -5.10 -7.85
N ARG A 82 7.73 -5.25 -7.23
CA ARG A 82 6.46 -4.86 -7.82
C ARG A 82 6.31 -3.34 -7.82
N THR A 83 5.60 -2.80 -8.80
CA THR A 83 5.07 -1.44 -8.72
C THR A 83 3.84 -1.48 -7.83
N ILE A 84 3.78 -0.78 -6.70
CA ILE A 84 2.68 -0.92 -5.72
C ILE A 84 2.00 0.38 -5.31
N LEU A 85 2.54 1.51 -5.75
CA LEU A 85 2.07 2.84 -5.36
C LEU A 85 2.18 3.83 -6.53
N TYR A 86 1.08 4.49 -6.84
CA TYR A 86 1.07 5.74 -7.59
C TYR A 86 1.47 6.87 -6.62
N ASP A 87 2.64 7.48 -6.84
CA ASP A 87 3.18 8.53 -5.98
C ASP A 87 3.99 9.53 -6.81
N ASP A 88 3.64 10.82 -6.73
CA ASP A 88 4.41 11.93 -7.29
C ASP A 88 5.28 12.65 -6.24
N GLN A 89 5.48 12.01 -5.08
CA GLN A 89 6.25 12.44 -3.91
C GLN A 89 5.74 13.71 -3.23
N ARG A 90 4.48 14.06 -3.50
CA ARG A 90 3.78 15.21 -2.90
C ARG A 90 2.93 14.87 -1.67
N PRO A 91 2.31 13.66 -1.56
CA PRO A 91 1.41 13.37 -0.46
C PRO A 91 2.06 13.50 0.91
N THR A 92 1.42 14.24 1.80
CA THR A 92 1.83 14.34 3.21
C THR A 92 1.15 13.31 4.09
N SER A 93 -0.03 12.84 3.66
CA SER A 93 -0.87 11.87 4.33
C SER A 93 -1.57 10.97 3.30
N TYR A 94 -1.94 9.78 3.74
CA TYR A 94 -2.79 8.85 3.01
C TYR A 94 -4.06 8.53 3.80
N TYR A 95 -5.09 8.08 3.10
CA TYR A 95 -6.39 7.77 3.65
C TYR A 95 -6.84 6.40 3.16
N PHE A 96 -7.36 5.57 4.07
CA PHE A 96 -7.80 4.22 3.75
C PHE A 96 -9.32 4.16 3.75
N TYR A 97 -9.91 3.72 2.64
CA TYR A 97 -11.34 3.45 2.52
C TYR A 97 -11.55 1.96 2.24
N LYS A 98 -12.27 1.26 3.11
CA LYS A 98 -12.52 -0.18 2.97
C LYS A 98 -13.53 -0.44 1.85
N LEU A 99 -13.23 -1.39 0.97
CA LEU A 99 -14.18 -1.90 -0.02
C LEU A 99 -15.01 -3.02 0.60
N ASP A 100 -16.25 -2.72 0.97
CA ASP A 100 -17.15 -3.72 1.56
C ASP A 100 -17.67 -4.73 0.53
N SER A 101 -17.82 -4.32 -0.72
CA SER A 101 -18.29 -5.15 -1.85
C SER A 101 -17.35 -6.31 -2.21
N THR A 102 -16.08 -6.23 -1.83
CA THR A 102 -15.03 -7.18 -2.24
C THR A 102 -14.54 -8.08 -1.12
N ALA A 103 -15.14 -8.00 0.07
CA ALA A 103 -14.79 -8.84 1.20
C ALA A 103 -15.01 -10.32 0.85
N THR A 104 -13.95 -11.12 0.96
CA THR A 104 -13.98 -12.54 0.63
C THR A 104 -13.62 -13.37 1.86
N THR A 105 -14.33 -14.47 2.09
CA THR A 105 -14.00 -15.45 3.14
C THR A 105 -13.52 -16.72 2.46
N GLU A 106 -12.25 -17.05 2.67
CA GLU A 106 -11.64 -18.29 2.19
C GLU A 106 -11.53 -19.30 3.34
N TYR A 107 -11.70 -20.59 3.00
CA TYR A 107 -11.57 -21.69 3.94
C TYR A 107 -10.32 -22.50 3.60
N ASN A 108 -9.37 -22.56 4.52
CA ASN A 108 -8.16 -23.38 4.37
C ASN A 108 -8.12 -24.43 5.49
N GLY A 109 -8.81 -25.55 5.25
CA GLY A 109 -8.93 -26.63 6.24
C GLY A 109 -9.67 -26.16 7.52
N GLN A 110 -8.94 -26.03 8.62
CA GLN A 110 -9.47 -25.53 9.89
C GLN A 110 -9.38 -24.00 10.02
N ASP A 111 -8.75 -23.29 9.08
CA ASP A 111 -8.62 -21.84 9.15
C ASP A 111 -9.64 -21.13 8.26
N ILE A 112 -10.17 -20.02 8.77
CA ILE A 112 -11.04 -19.07 8.07
C ILE A 112 -10.21 -17.82 7.82
N LEU A 113 -9.93 -17.53 6.56
CA LEU A 113 -9.21 -16.35 6.13
C LEU A 113 -10.21 -15.31 5.62
N ASN A 114 -10.32 -14.18 6.32
CA ASN A 114 -11.10 -13.05 5.85
C ASN A 114 -10.17 -12.06 5.15
N VAL A 115 -10.48 -11.78 3.89
CA VAL A 115 -9.74 -10.89 3.02
C VAL A 115 -10.58 -9.65 2.77
N HIS A 116 -10.03 -8.48 3.06
CA HIS A 116 -10.65 -7.19 2.78
C HIS A 116 -9.73 -6.35 1.92
N LEU A 117 -10.29 -5.68 0.92
CA LEU A 117 -9.58 -4.68 0.15
C LEU A 117 -9.87 -3.28 0.68
N ALA A 118 -8.95 -2.37 0.47
CA ALA A 118 -9.12 -0.96 0.77
C ALA A 118 -8.46 -0.10 -0.30
N LEU A 119 -9.12 0.99 -0.67
CA LEU A 119 -8.55 2.07 -1.47
C LEU A 119 -7.62 2.91 -0.59
N VAL A 120 -6.48 3.29 -1.14
CA VAL A 120 -5.52 4.21 -0.51
C VAL A 120 -5.51 5.50 -1.31
N LEU A 121 -6.03 6.58 -0.71
CA LEU A 121 -6.07 7.91 -1.34
C LEU A 121 -4.98 8.81 -0.77
N ASP A 122 -4.45 9.73 -1.56
CA ASP A 122 -3.59 10.81 -1.06
C ASP A 122 -4.40 11.97 -0.45
N ASP A 123 -3.72 13.02 -0.01
CA ASP A 123 -4.29 14.21 0.61
C ASP A 123 -5.13 15.09 -0.32
N ILE A 124 -5.07 14.88 -1.63
CA ILE A 124 -5.94 15.53 -2.61
C ILE A 124 -6.98 14.58 -3.22
N GLY A 125 -7.09 13.36 -2.68
CA GLY A 125 -8.11 12.39 -3.04
C GLY A 125 -7.82 11.57 -4.30
N ARG A 126 -6.59 11.53 -4.80
CA ARG A 126 -6.20 10.63 -5.91
C ARG A 126 -6.00 9.21 -5.39
N LEU A 127 -6.45 8.20 -6.15
CA LEU A 127 -6.17 6.81 -5.80
C LEU A 127 -4.68 6.53 -5.98
N SER A 128 -4.02 6.21 -4.88
CA SER A 128 -2.57 5.98 -4.83
C SER A 128 -2.25 4.49 -4.87
N ALA A 129 -3.02 3.67 -4.15
CA ALA A 129 -2.82 2.23 -4.13
C ALA A 129 -4.12 1.49 -3.77
N MET A 130 -4.05 0.17 -3.85
CA MET A 130 -5.00 -0.73 -3.20
C MET A 130 -4.28 -1.54 -2.15
N ALA A 131 -4.86 -1.64 -0.96
CA ALA A 131 -4.32 -2.41 0.15
C ALA A 131 -5.18 -3.65 0.40
N ILE A 132 -4.53 -4.74 0.76
CA ILE A 132 -5.18 -5.97 1.22
C ILE A 132 -4.95 -6.13 2.72
N ARG A 133 -6.01 -6.49 3.42
CA ARG A 133 -5.99 -6.85 4.83
C ARG A 133 -6.47 -8.27 5.00
N LYS A 134 -5.66 -9.12 5.63
CA LYS A 134 -5.98 -10.53 5.88
C LYS A 134 -6.11 -10.80 7.37
N ILE A 135 -7.13 -11.56 7.75
CA ILE A 135 -7.39 -11.99 9.13
C ILE A 135 -7.63 -13.50 9.13
N SER A 136 -6.72 -14.27 9.73
CA SER A 136 -6.90 -15.72 9.92
C SER A 136 -7.55 -16.03 11.26
N ARG A 137 -8.49 -16.98 11.28
CA ARG A 137 -9.16 -17.48 12.48
C ARG A 137 -9.28 -19.00 12.44
N GLN A 138 -8.98 -19.70 13.53
CA GLN A 138 -9.23 -21.15 13.62
C GLN A 138 -10.73 -21.44 13.83
N ARG A 139 -11.26 -22.44 13.12
CA ARG A 139 -12.65 -22.91 13.17
C ARG A 139 -12.82 -23.85 14.38
N GLY A 140 -13.76 -23.53 15.26
CA GLY A 140 -14.18 -24.43 16.36
C GLY A 140 -13.41 -24.30 17.68
N ARG A 141 -12.47 -23.36 17.80
CA ARG A 141 -11.85 -23.01 19.09
C ARG A 141 -12.52 -21.77 19.66
N GLU A 142 -13.59 -21.96 20.43
CA GLU A 142 -14.04 -20.94 21.39
C GLU A 142 -12.95 -20.79 22.46
N SER A 143 -12.04 -19.85 22.23
CA SER A 143 -11.52 -18.93 23.25
C SER A 143 -11.12 -19.53 24.61
N LEU A 144 -10.05 -20.33 24.64
CA LEU A 144 -9.22 -20.41 25.85
C LEU A 144 -7.77 -19.95 25.63
N ASP A 145 -7.31 -19.85 24.38
CA ASP A 145 -6.02 -19.24 24.04
C ASP A 145 -6.23 -17.95 23.24
N ARG A 146 -5.86 -16.81 23.83
CA ARG A 146 -5.92 -15.45 23.25
C ARG A 146 -4.84 -15.19 22.19
N ASN A 147 -4.46 -16.18 21.39
CA ASN A 147 -3.56 -15.97 20.25
C ASN A 147 -4.40 -15.68 19.00
N TRP A 148 -5.02 -14.51 18.96
CA TRP A 148 -5.61 -14.00 17.72
C TRP A 148 -4.45 -13.65 16.78
N ALA A 149 -4.43 -14.25 15.59
CA ALA A 149 -3.48 -13.85 14.57
C ALA A 149 -3.68 -12.35 14.28
N LEU A 150 -2.61 -11.56 14.41
CA LEU A 150 -2.64 -10.14 14.08
C LEU A 150 -3.02 -9.99 12.59
N PRO A 151 -3.86 -9.00 12.24
CA PRO A 151 -4.17 -8.73 10.85
C PRO A 151 -2.88 -8.38 10.10
N SER A 152 -2.64 -9.01 8.96
CA SER A 152 -1.59 -8.61 8.05
C SER A 152 -2.12 -7.61 7.03
N PHE A 153 -1.25 -6.69 6.62
CA PHE A 153 -1.53 -5.66 5.63
C PHE A 153 -0.43 -5.65 4.59
N SER A 154 -0.79 -5.52 3.32
CA SER A 154 0.15 -5.30 2.23
C SER A 154 -0.50 -4.50 1.12
N LEU A 155 0.31 -3.94 0.22
CA LEU A 155 -0.18 -3.27 -0.98
C LEU A 155 -0.25 -4.26 -2.16
N CYS A 156 -1.28 -4.07 -2.97
CA CYS A 156 -1.46 -4.75 -4.23
C CYS A 156 -0.51 -4.18 -5.28
N SER A 157 -0.09 -5.00 -6.23
CA SER A 157 0.70 -4.52 -7.36
C SER A 157 -0.17 -3.80 -8.36
N ILE A 158 0.36 -2.73 -8.94
CA ILE A 158 -0.18 -2.01 -10.08
C ILE A 158 0.12 -2.83 -11.33
N ASN A 159 -0.89 -2.99 -12.18
CA ASN A 159 -0.75 -3.59 -13.50
C ASN A 159 -0.93 -2.51 -14.58
N PHE A 160 -0.18 -2.64 -15.67
CA PHE A 160 -0.19 -1.72 -16.81
C PHE A 160 -0.82 -2.38 -18.04
#